data_AF-A0A1B9JGE8-F1
#
_entry.id   AF-A0A1B9JGE8-F1
#
_cell.length_a   1.000
_cell.length_b   1.000
_cell.length_c   1.000
_cell.angle_alpha   90.00
_cell.angle_beta   90.00
_cell.angle_gamma   90.00
#
_symmetry.space_group_name_H-M   'P 1'
#
loop_
_entity.id
_entity.type
_entity.pdbx_description
1 polymer ?
#
loop_
_entity_poly.entity_id
_entity_poly.type
_entity_poly.pdbx_seq_one_letter_code
_entity_poly.pdbx_strand_id
1 'polypeptide(L)'
;MLALAIPENYPKDLSNNFQEILNHYSLYQLDNITYPCLAKQTEQFLKSNQMRANKIFVKGDLTTLLALVASGNAVALIPQSMQQFLPVKVKLLIPEQNTVQWEIAMVWNHEINNDYRDKFIKIVNTQK
;
A
#
# COMPACT_ATOMS: atom_id res chain seq x y z
N MET A 1 -2.20 -7.39 -0.72
CA MET A 1 -1.64 -7.28 0.64
C MET A 1 -0.90 -5.95 0.74
N LEU A 2 -0.88 -5.31 1.93
CA LEU A 2 -0.07 -4.12 2.17
C LEU A 2 1.36 -4.48 2.59
N ALA A 3 2.33 -3.67 2.19
CA ALA A 3 3.71 -3.72 2.62
C ALA A 3 4.17 -2.33 3.07
N LEU A 4 5.12 -2.28 3.99
CA LEU A 4 5.71 -1.02 4.46
C LEU A 4 6.94 -0.69 3.64
N ALA A 5 6.85 0.39 2.87
CA ALA A 5 7.99 1.00 2.20
C ALA A 5 8.83 1.79 3.21
N ILE A 6 10.10 1.44 3.28
CA ILE A 6 11.09 2.05 4.16
C ILE A 6 12.30 2.53 3.35
N PRO A 7 13.03 3.55 3.82
CA PRO A 7 14.28 3.95 3.20
C PRO A 7 15.36 2.87 3.35
N GLU A 8 16.24 2.73 2.37
CA GLU A 8 17.29 1.70 2.38
C GLU A 8 18.36 1.93 3.46
N ASN A 9 18.65 3.19 3.78
CA ASN A 9 19.59 3.61 4.82
C ASN A 9 18.97 3.57 6.23
N TYR A 10 17.89 2.83 6.40
CA TYR A 10 17.20 2.63 7.68
C TYR A 10 18.14 2.04 8.75
N PRO A 11 18.04 2.49 10.02
CA PRO A 11 18.89 2.00 11.11
C PRO A 11 18.69 0.49 11.34
N LYS A 12 19.77 -0.29 11.32
CA LYS A 12 19.72 -1.76 11.40
C LYS A 12 19.34 -2.31 12.78
N ASP A 13 19.47 -1.48 13.82
CA ASP A 13 19.11 -1.75 15.22
C ASP A 13 17.61 -1.75 15.47
N LEU A 14 16.89 -1.13 14.55
CA LEU A 14 15.46 -0.95 14.54
C LEU A 14 14.94 -2.23 13.85
N SER A 15 14.46 -3.17 14.65
CA SER A 15 14.13 -4.53 14.19
C SER A 15 13.02 -4.49 13.12
N ASN A 16 12.73 -5.60 12.42
CA ASN A 16 11.57 -5.71 11.48
C ASN A 16 10.19 -5.47 12.16
N ASN A 17 10.16 -4.91 13.37
CA ASN A 17 9.00 -4.48 14.11
C ASN A 17 8.42 -3.18 13.51
N PHE A 18 7.27 -3.35 12.85
CA PHE A 18 6.53 -2.24 12.24
C PHE A 18 6.20 -1.12 13.22
N GLN A 19 5.87 -1.43 14.48
CA GLN A 19 5.50 -0.38 15.44
C GLN A 19 6.70 0.50 15.82
N GLU A 20 7.89 -0.08 15.96
CA GLU A 20 9.12 0.69 16.22
C GLU A 20 9.44 1.61 15.04
N ILE A 21 9.26 1.13 13.81
CA ILE A 21 9.42 1.93 12.59
C ILE A 21 8.44 3.11 12.57
N LEU A 22 7.17 2.84 12.87
CA LEU A 22 6.11 3.86 12.89
C LEU A 22 6.24 4.86 14.04
N ASN A 23 7.03 4.54 15.07
CA ASN A 23 7.40 5.47 16.14
C ASN A 23 8.59 6.35 15.73
N HIS A 24 9.51 5.83 14.90
CA HIS A 24 10.67 6.57 14.43
C HIS A 24 10.34 7.49 13.25
N TYR A 25 9.52 7.01 12.31
CA TYR A 25 9.15 7.72 11.10
C TYR A 25 7.68 8.12 11.11
N SER A 26 7.38 9.26 10.49
CA SER A 26 6.00 9.57 10.12
C SER A 26 5.55 8.69 8.96
N LEU A 27 4.31 8.21 9.05
CA LEU A 27 3.66 7.42 8.01
C LEU A 27 3.06 8.37 6.99
N TYR A 28 3.69 8.47 5.83
CA TYR A 28 3.16 9.25 4.73
C TYR A 28 2.07 8.44 4.02
N GLN A 29 0.95 9.09 3.75
CA GLN A 29 -0.19 8.48 3.10
C GLN A 29 -0.72 9.44 2.04
N LEU A 30 -1.11 8.90 0.88
CA LEU A 30 -1.84 9.70 -0.09
C LEU A 30 -3.18 10.17 0.49
N ASP A 31 -3.66 11.29 -0.02
CA ASP A 31 -4.91 11.87 0.44
C ASP A 31 -6.08 10.89 0.22
N ASN A 32 -7.01 10.90 1.18
CA ASN A 32 -8.14 9.98 1.21
C ASN A 32 -9.26 10.37 0.23
N ILE A 33 -9.19 11.55 -0.37
CA ILE A 33 -10.14 12.01 -1.39
C ILE A 33 -9.83 11.31 -2.71
N THR A 34 -8.56 11.33 -3.11
CA THR A 34 -8.08 10.75 -4.37
C THR A 34 -7.83 9.25 -4.26
N TYR A 35 -7.38 8.76 -3.09
CA TYR A 35 -7.06 7.36 -2.86
C TYR A 35 -7.84 6.76 -1.67
N PRO A 36 -9.19 6.80 -1.69
CA PRO A 36 -10.01 6.38 -0.56
C PRO A 36 -9.82 4.91 -0.18
N CYS A 37 -9.59 4.04 -1.16
CA CYS A 37 -9.40 2.61 -0.93
C CYS A 37 -8.08 2.34 -0.20
N LEU A 38 -6.97 2.95 -0.64
CA LEU A 38 -5.66 2.80 0.01
C LEU A 38 -5.71 3.36 1.43
N ALA A 39 -6.32 4.54 1.62
CA ALA A 39 -6.47 5.17 2.93
C ALA A 39 -7.26 4.27 3.90
N LYS A 40 -8.40 3.73 3.46
CA LYS A 40 -9.24 2.81 4.25
C LYS A 40 -8.49 1.54 4.63
N GLN A 41 -7.75 0.95 3.69
CA GLN A 41 -6.99 -0.27 3.96
C GLN A 41 -5.83 -0.02 4.92
N THR A 42 -5.10 1.09 4.77
CA THR A 42 -4.07 1.50 5.74
C THR A 42 -4.65 1.62 7.14
N GLU A 43 -5.82 2.25 7.28
CA GLU A 43 -6.49 2.37 8.57
C GLU A 43 -6.92 1.00 9.14
N GLN A 44 -7.51 0.14 8.33
CA GLN A 44 -7.88 -1.22 8.73
C GLN A 44 -6.65 -2.06 9.14
N PHE A 45 -5.54 -1.91 8.43
CA PHE A 45 -4.29 -2.61 8.74
C PHE A 45 -3.72 -2.16 10.07
N LEU A 46 -3.61 -0.84 10.30
CA LEU A 46 -3.16 -0.30 11.58
C LEU A 46 -4.07 -0.75 12.73
N LYS A 47 -5.39 -0.68 12.54
CA LYS A 47 -6.37 -1.07 13.57
C LYS A 47 -6.32 -2.56 13.91
N SER A 48 -6.31 -3.43 12.90
CA SER A 48 -6.28 -4.89 13.09
C SER A 48 -5.00 -5.39 13.76
N ASN A 49 -3.91 -4.65 13.61
CA ASN A 49 -2.63 -4.95 14.24
C ASN A 49 -2.36 -4.11 15.51
N GLN A 50 -3.36 -3.36 15.99
CA GLN A 50 -3.25 -2.47 17.17
C GLN A 50 -2.09 -1.46 17.08
N MET A 51 -1.71 -1.09 15.86
CA MET A 51 -0.60 -0.18 15.61
C MET A 51 -1.04 1.26 15.58
N ARG A 52 -0.14 2.16 15.98
CA ARG A 52 -0.31 3.61 15.90
C ARG A 52 0.80 4.21 15.05
N ALA A 53 0.44 5.19 14.25
CA ALA A 53 1.37 5.90 13.38
C ALA A 53 1.03 7.39 13.35
N ASN A 54 2.07 8.23 13.34
CA ASN A 54 1.90 9.65 13.03
C ASN A 54 1.68 9.81 11.51
N LYS A 55 0.43 10.02 11.09
CA LYS A 55 0.07 10.09 9.66
C LYS A 55 0.24 11.50 9.10
N ILE A 56 0.95 11.62 7.98
CA ILE A 56 1.08 12.86 7.21
C ILE A 56 0.49 12.62 5.81
N PHE A 57 -0.45 13.47 5.41
CA PHE A 57 -1.11 13.36 4.10
C PHE A 57 -0.29 14.05 3.02
N VAL A 58 -0.09 13.34 1.91
CA VAL A 58 0.66 13.80 0.74
C VAL A 58 -0.29 13.90 -0.44
N LYS A 59 -0.22 15.03 -1.15
CA LYS A 59 -0.87 15.19 -2.46
C LYS A 59 0.05 14.65 -3.55
N GLY A 60 -0.46 13.82 -4.46
CA GLY A 60 0.31 13.26 -5.56
C GLY A 60 -0.11 11.84 -5.90
N ASP A 61 0.86 10.99 -6.25
CA ASP A 61 0.67 9.59 -6.57
C ASP A 61 1.66 8.68 -5.83
N LEU A 62 1.59 7.38 -6.09
CA LEU A 62 2.49 6.39 -5.49
C LEU A 62 3.97 6.67 -5.80
N THR A 63 4.29 7.25 -6.96
CA THR A 63 5.65 7.63 -7.32
C THR A 63 6.15 8.77 -6.46
N THR A 64 5.34 9.82 -6.27
CA THR A 64 5.65 10.93 -5.34
C THR A 64 5.83 10.41 -3.93
N LEU A 65 4.95 9.51 -3.47
CA LEU A 65 5.04 8.91 -2.15
C LEU A 65 6.35 8.14 -1.97
N LEU A 66 6.73 7.30 -2.95
CA LEU A 66 7.95 6.51 -2.91
C LEU A 66 9.22 7.38 -3.00
N ALA A 67 9.19 8.49 -3.75
CA ALA A 67 10.29 9.44 -3.77
C ALA A 67 10.51 10.09 -2.39
N LEU A 68 9.44 10.38 -1.65
CA LEU A 68 9.53 10.90 -0.28
C LEU A 68 10.10 9.86 0.68
N VAL A 69 9.74 8.57 0.53
CA VAL A 69 10.37 7.48 1.29
C VAL A 69 11.86 7.38 0.94
N ALA A 70 12.22 7.40 -0.34
CA ALA A 70 13.61 7.32 -0.81
C ALA A 70 14.48 8.50 -0.31
N SER A 71 13.87 9.62 0.07
CA SER A 71 14.56 10.77 0.67
C SER A 71 15.06 10.50 2.10
N GLY A 72 14.57 9.44 2.76
CA GLY A 72 15.04 9.01 4.07
C GLY A 72 14.25 9.54 5.27
N ASN A 73 13.21 10.35 5.05
CA ASN A 73 12.50 11.06 6.13
C ASN A 73 11.13 10.46 6.49
N ALA A 74 10.67 9.44 5.76
CA ALA A 74 9.32 8.91 5.92
C ALA A 74 9.23 7.44 5.56
N VAL A 75 8.12 6.81 5.97
CA VAL A 75 7.70 5.47 5.56
C VAL A 75 6.29 5.52 4.99
N ALA A 76 5.90 4.53 4.20
CA ALA A 76 4.57 4.48 3.59
C ALA A 76 4.02 3.05 3.53
N LEU A 77 2.71 2.88 3.75
CA LEU A 77 2.03 1.61 3.47
C LEU A 77 1.53 1.62 2.02
N ILE A 78 1.96 0.64 1.24
CA ILE A 78 1.65 0.53 -0.20
C ILE A 78 1.18 -0.88 -0.56
N PRO A 79 0.54 -1.09 -1.72
CA PRO A 79 0.28 -2.42 -2.22
C PRO A 79 1.58 -3.20 -2.45
N GLN A 80 1.65 -4.44 -1.96
CA GLN A 80 2.83 -5.30 -2.15
C GLN A 80 3.19 -5.52 -3.63
N SER A 81 2.21 -5.45 -4.54
CA SER A 81 2.45 -5.54 -5.99
C SER A 81 3.43 -4.48 -6.51
N MET A 82 3.64 -3.38 -5.77
CA MET A 82 4.63 -2.36 -6.10
C MET A 82 6.08 -2.83 -5.94
N GLN A 83 6.35 -4.01 -5.38
CA GLN A 83 7.70 -4.56 -5.23
C GLN A 83 8.50 -4.59 -6.55
N GLN A 84 7.81 -4.81 -7.68
CA GLN A 84 8.45 -4.84 -9.00
C GLN A 84 8.86 -3.45 -9.53
N PHE A 85 8.37 -2.38 -8.89
CA PHE A 85 8.51 -0.99 -9.36
C PHE A 85 9.14 -0.08 -8.31
N LEU A 86 9.89 -0.64 -7.35
CA LEU A 86 10.50 0.16 -6.30
C LEU A 86 11.63 1.02 -6.85
N PRO A 87 11.67 2.33 -6.52
CA PRO A 87 12.82 3.15 -6.83
C PRO A 87 14.04 2.73 -6.00
N VAL A 88 15.22 3.13 -6.47
CA VAL A 88 16.48 2.97 -5.73
C VAL A 88 16.33 3.61 -4.34
N LYS A 89 16.96 3.01 -3.32
CA LYS A 89 16.91 3.44 -1.91
C LYS A 89 15.58 3.20 -1.19
N VAL A 90 14.69 2.36 -1.72
CA VAL A 90 13.49 1.92 -1.01
C VAL A 90 13.49 0.40 -0.87
N LYS A 91 13.13 -0.08 0.32
CA LYS A 91 12.91 -1.50 0.63
C LYS A 91 11.47 -1.70 1.07
N LEU A 92 10.95 -2.90 0.85
CA LEU A 92 9.65 -3.30 1.38
C LEU A 92 9.84 -4.28 2.53
N LEU A 93 9.21 -3.95 3.66
CA LEU A 93 8.95 -4.90 4.72
C LEU A 93 7.54 -5.46 4.54
N ILE A 94 7.46 -6.78 4.50
CA ILE A 94 6.22 -7.51 4.33
C ILE A 94 5.74 -7.93 5.72
N PRO A 95 4.50 -7.63 6.14
CA PRO A 95 3.99 -8.04 7.45
C PRO A 95 3.92 -9.57 7.53
N GLU A 96 4.47 -10.16 8.60
CA GLU A 96 4.41 -11.61 8.83
C GLU A 96 3.03 -12.08 9.33
N GLN A 97 2.23 -11.18 9.94
CA GLN A 97 0.93 -11.51 10.54
C GLN A 97 -0.18 -10.53 10.11
N ASN A 98 -1.45 -10.97 10.19
CA ASN A 98 -2.67 -10.18 9.97
C ASN A 98 -2.64 -9.29 8.73
N THR A 99 -2.56 -9.95 7.58
CA THR A 99 -2.56 -9.31 6.29
C THR A 99 -3.98 -8.89 5.92
N VAL A 100 -4.25 -7.58 5.95
CA VAL A 100 -5.43 -7.04 5.25
C VAL A 100 -5.27 -7.39 3.77
N GLN A 101 -6.16 -8.24 3.26
CA GLN A 101 -6.13 -8.63 1.87
C GLN A 101 -6.57 -7.45 1.00
N TRP A 102 -5.82 -7.24 -0.08
CA TRP A 102 -6.13 -6.19 -1.04
C TRP A 102 -7.16 -6.78 -2.01
N GLU A 103 -8.43 -6.44 -1.83
CA GLU A 103 -9.47 -6.85 -2.77
C GLU A 103 -9.32 -6.06 -4.06
N ILE A 104 -8.97 -6.75 -5.15
CA ILE A 104 -9.04 -6.20 -6.50
C ILE A 104 -10.45 -6.46 -6.99
N ALA A 105 -11.21 -5.39 -7.20
CA ALA A 105 -12.57 -5.46 -7.73
C ALA A 105 -12.63 -4.94 -9.16
N MET A 106 -13.52 -5.53 -9.96
CA MET A 106 -13.90 -5.02 -11.27
C MET A 106 -15.31 -4.45 -11.19
N VAL A 107 -15.52 -3.27 -11.78
CA VAL A 107 -16.82 -2.61 -11.82
C VAL A 107 -17.17 -2.31 -13.27
N TRP A 108 -18.41 -2.61 -13.67
CA TRP A 108 -18.93 -2.29 -15.00
C TRP A 108 -20.41 -1.92 -14.91
N ASN A 109 -20.91 -1.17 -15.89
CA ASN A 109 -22.34 -0.93 -16.05
C ASN A 109 -22.99 -2.15 -16.71
N HIS A 110 -23.93 -2.81 -16.03
CA HIS A 110 -24.62 -4.00 -16.54
C HIS A 110 -25.60 -3.68 -17.69
N GLU A 111 -26.04 -2.43 -17.83
CA GLU A 111 -27.01 -2.02 -18.85
C GLU A 111 -26.38 -1.94 -20.25
N ILE A 112 -25.06 -1.85 -20.32
CA ILE A 112 -24.31 -1.79 -21.58
C ILE A 112 -23.98 -3.22 -22.01
N ASN A 113 -24.45 -3.64 -23.19
CA ASN A 113 -24.06 -4.92 -23.77
C ASN A 113 -22.64 -4.82 -24.37
N ASN A 114 -21.73 -5.74 -24.01
CA ASN A 114 -20.35 -5.72 -24.50
C ASN A 114 -19.72 -7.12 -24.47
N ASP A 115 -19.62 -7.74 -25.65
CA ASP A 115 -19.08 -9.09 -25.81
C ASP A 115 -17.62 -9.24 -25.36
N TYR A 116 -16.80 -8.20 -25.50
CA TYR A 116 -15.39 -8.23 -25.08
C TYR A 116 -15.27 -8.23 -23.56
N ARG A 117 -16.05 -7.37 -22.89
CA ARG A 117 -16.15 -7.36 -21.42
C ARG A 117 -16.60 -8.73 -20.92
N ASP A 118 -17.64 -9.31 -21.51
CA ASP A 118 -18.22 -10.55 -21.01
C ASP A 118 -17.27 -11.75 -21.22
N LYS A 119 -16.54 -11.75 -22.34
CA LYS A 119 -15.43 -12.70 -22.56
C LYS A 119 -14.31 -12.50 -21.52
N PHE A 120 -13.92 -11.26 -21.24
CA PHE A 120 -12.91 -10.97 -20.23
C PHE A 120 -13.34 -11.42 -18.83
N ILE A 121 -14.58 -11.13 -18.41
CA ILE A 121 -15.14 -11.59 -17.12
C ILE A 121 -15.11 -13.12 -17.04
N LYS A 122 -15.46 -13.82 -18.13
CA LYS A 122 -15.34 -15.29 -18.18
C LYS A 122 -13.90 -15.75 -17.97
N ILE A 123 -12.92 -15.14 -18.64
CA ILE A 123 -11.50 -15.51 -18.49
C ILE A 123 -11.07 -15.37 -17.02
N VAL A 124 -11.33 -14.20 -16.42
CA VAL A 124 -10.92 -13.91 -15.04
C VAL A 124 -11.61 -14.84 -14.02
N ASN A 125 -12.87 -15.21 -14.25
CA ASN A 125 -13.60 -16.13 -13.37
C ASN A 125 -13.24 -17.61 -13.56
N THR A 126 -12.60 -17.99 -14.66
CA THR A 126 -12.24 -19.39 -14.96
C THR A 126 -10.84 -19.76 -14.41
N GLN A 127 -9.99 -18.78 -14.10
CA GLN A 127 -8.63 -18.98 -13.56
C GLN A 127 -8.58 -19.27 -12.04
N LYS A 128 -9.58 -19.95 -11.48
CA LYS A 128 -9.55 -20.38 -10.07
C LYS A 128 -8.85 -21.71 -9.88
#